data_AF-A0A946PXL6-F1
#
_entry.id   AF-A0A946PXL6-F1
#
_cell.length_a   1.000
_cell.length_b   1.000
_cell.length_c   1.000
_cell.angle_alpha   90.00
_cell.angle_beta   90.00
_cell.angle_gamma   90.00
#
_symmetry.space_group_name_H-M   'P 1'
#
loop_
_entity.id
_entity.type
_entity.pdbx_description
1 polymer ?
#
loop_
_entity_poly.entity_id
_entity_poly.type
_entity_poly.pdbx_seq_one_letter_code
_entity_poly.pdbx_strand_id
1 'polypeptide(L)'
;MIGSIEYRLQQSLELNLGNLLAMEWVDAEKEIVDAADQALETRLELLAGENGQLLRDLESALKREPVEVWDDTAKARLLLGLAQGVRTGFDRRTHKQVKQVYVRFQYAYLAAQSLENREAEDLIAEVMDHFYAAQEALQDAWGETKWREKATTAATLAEFGSAAAILGDNFAETAPANLPDEQRETLIGELGRLRMTEIQRELLLRAITDQWVEYLTKVEALRVSIGLEAYAQRDPLVQYRRQASEMFQLLMGDIRSQVVSRVFAYQPRRWNANPLGAETASVQTSAAPSGKPKKTKKKRKRHKK
;
A
#
# COMPACT_ATOMS: atom_id res chain seq x y z
N MET A 1 28.74 -11.81 -1.12
CA MET A 1 28.74 -10.49 -0.48
C MET A 1 28.66 -9.33 -1.49
N ILE A 2 29.42 -9.33 -2.59
CA ILE A 2 29.38 -8.22 -3.58
C ILE A 2 27.96 -8.00 -4.16
N GLY A 3 27.27 -9.07 -4.56
CA GLY A 3 25.90 -8.95 -5.07
C GLY A 3 24.89 -8.36 -4.06
N SER A 4 25.11 -8.52 -2.74
CA SER A 4 24.28 -7.84 -1.73
C SER A 4 24.61 -6.35 -1.59
N ILE A 5 25.85 -5.96 -1.85
CA ILE A 5 26.26 -4.54 -1.87
C ILE A 5 25.70 -3.87 -3.12
N GLU A 6 25.87 -4.47 -4.30
CA GLU A 6 25.28 -3.98 -5.56
C GLU A 6 23.75 -3.88 -5.48
N TYR A 7 23.09 -4.87 -4.86
CA TYR A 7 21.65 -4.83 -4.62
C TYR A 7 21.24 -3.65 -3.73
N ARG A 8 22.00 -3.37 -2.66
CA ARG A 8 21.75 -2.23 -1.77
C ARG A 8 22.00 -0.89 -2.47
N LEU A 9 23.06 -0.79 -3.25
CA LEU A 9 23.40 0.42 -4.01
C LEU A 9 22.51 0.62 -5.25
N GLN A 10 21.80 -0.44 -5.67
CA GLN A 10 21.03 -0.50 -6.91
C GLN A 10 21.85 -0.18 -8.17
N GLN A 11 23.15 -0.42 -8.10
CA GLN A 11 24.14 -0.11 -9.12
C GLN A 11 25.20 -1.22 -9.13
N SER A 12 25.69 -1.57 -10.32
CA SER A 12 26.82 -2.50 -10.42
C SER A 12 28.11 -1.77 -10.07
N LEU A 13 28.96 -2.44 -9.31
CA LEU A 13 30.28 -1.93 -8.94
C LEU A 13 31.34 -2.21 -10.01
N GLU A 14 30.97 -2.91 -11.10
CA GLU A 14 31.86 -3.30 -12.21
C GLU A 14 33.14 -4.03 -11.78
N LEU A 15 33.12 -4.62 -10.58
CA LEU A 15 34.26 -5.30 -9.97
C LEU A 15 34.53 -6.64 -10.65
N ASN A 16 35.81 -6.93 -10.91
CA ASN A 16 36.23 -8.23 -11.42
C ASN A 16 36.42 -9.23 -10.27
N LEU A 17 35.43 -10.11 -10.10
CA LEU A 17 35.44 -11.20 -9.11
C LEU A 17 36.70 -12.08 -9.18
N GLY A 18 37.25 -12.30 -10.38
CA GLY A 18 38.46 -13.11 -10.54
C GLY A 18 39.71 -12.46 -9.96
N ASN A 19 39.80 -11.13 -10.05
CA ASN A 19 40.92 -10.37 -9.48
C ASN A 19 40.80 -10.28 -7.96
N LEU A 20 39.60 -10.01 -7.44
CA LEU A 20 39.34 -9.90 -6.01
C LEU A 20 39.63 -11.20 -5.24
N LEU A 21 39.36 -12.36 -5.85
CA LEU A 21 39.66 -13.66 -5.25
C LEU A 21 41.16 -13.99 -5.21
N ALA A 22 41.98 -13.28 -6.00
CA ALA A 22 43.43 -13.46 -6.05
C ALA A 22 44.20 -12.50 -5.13
N MET A 23 43.51 -11.55 -4.50
CA MET A 23 44.09 -10.53 -3.62
C MET A 23 44.00 -10.94 -2.15
N GLU A 24 44.87 -10.35 -1.32
CA GLU A 24 44.72 -10.42 0.13
C GLU A 24 43.46 -9.67 0.57
N TRP A 25 42.82 -10.12 1.66
CA TRP A 25 41.53 -9.59 2.11
C TRP A 25 41.54 -8.07 2.29
N VAL A 26 42.62 -7.50 2.83
CA VAL A 26 42.75 -6.06 3.09
C VAL A 26 42.70 -5.25 1.79
N ASP A 27 43.35 -5.75 0.73
CA ASP A 27 43.38 -5.09 -0.57
C ASP A 27 42.04 -5.23 -1.30
N ALA A 28 41.43 -6.42 -1.21
CA ALA A 28 40.11 -6.68 -1.77
C ALA A 28 39.01 -5.86 -1.08
N GLU A 29 39.08 -5.72 0.25
CA GLU A 29 38.18 -4.87 1.05
C GLU A 29 38.29 -3.41 0.59
N LYS A 30 39.51 -2.90 0.47
CA LYS A 30 39.75 -1.53 0.00
C LYS A 30 39.18 -1.30 -1.40
N GLU A 31 39.43 -2.20 -2.35
CA GLU A 31 38.91 -2.07 -3.73
C GLU A 31 37.37 -2.08 -3.76
N ILE A 32 36.74 -2.90 -2.92
CA ILE A 32 35.28 -2.92 -2.80
C ILE A 32 34.74 -1.61 -2.22
N VAL A 33 35.38 -1.06 -1.19
CA VAL A 33 34.99 0.22 -0.56
C VAL A 33 35.17 1.37 -1.53
N ASP A 34 36.35 1.47 -2.17
CA ASP A 34 36.66 2.54 -3.13
C ASP A 34 35.66 2.52 -4.31
N ALA A 35 35.32 1.33 -4.83
CA ALA A 35 34.31 1.19 -5.88
C ALA A 35 32.90 1.59 -5.42
N ALA A 36 32.54 1.29 -4.17
CA ALA A 36 31.27 1.69 -3.59
C ALA A 36 31.18 3.21 -3.42
N ASP A 37 32.23 3.85 -2.92
CA ASP A 37 32.32 5.30 -2.77
C ASP A 37 32.24 6.01 -4.12
N GLN A 38 32.97 5.53 -5.12
CA GLN A 38 32.93 6.08 -6.48
C GLN A 38 31.52 5.96 -7.11
N ALA A 39 30.83 4.83 -6.88
CA ALA A 39 29.46 4.64 -7.35
C ALA A 39 28.49 5.63 -6.67
N LEU A 40 28.67 5.89 -5.37
CA LEU A 40 27.87 6.86 -4.62
C LEU A 40 28.14 8.30 -5.06
N GLU A 41 29.39 8.68 -5.28
CA GLU A 41 29.76 10.01 -5.81
C GLU A 41 29.15 10.23 -7.19
N THR A 42 29.30 9.26 -8.10
CA THR A 42 28.71 9.33 -9.45
C THR A 42 27.19 9.50 -9.36
N ARG A 43 26.53 8.77 -8.46
CA ARG A 43 25.10 8.90 -8.23
C ARG A 43 24.74 10.27 -7.67
N LEU A 44 25.54 10.82 -6.76
CA LEU A 44 25.33 12.15 -6.20
C LEU A 44 25.46 13.22 -7.28
N GLU A 45 26.47 13.15 -8.14
CA GLU A 45 26.63 14.08 -9.28
C GLU A 45 25.44 14.00 -10.26
N LEU A 46 24.99 12.79 -10.62
CA LEU A 46 23.83 12.61 -11.51
C LEU A 46 22.53 13.17 -10.93
N LEU A 47 22.36 13.11 -9.60
CA LEU A 47 21.16 13.59 -8.92
C LEU A 47 21.22 15.09 -8.61
N ALA A 48 22.33 15.56 -8.04
CA ALA A 48 22.48 16.87 -7.40
C ALA A 48 23.58 17.76 -8.00
N GLY A 49 24.27 17.34 -9.06
CA GLY A 49 25.21 18.20 -9.80
C GLY A 49 24.52 19.37 -10.50
N GLU A 50 25.30 20.22 -11.18
CA GLU A 50 24.81 21.47 -11.80
C GLU A 50 23.61 21.28 -12.76
N ASN A 51 23.53 20.13 -13.44
CA ASN A 51 22.41 19.74 -14.31
C ASN A 51 21.71 18.45 -13.82
N GLY A 52 21.78 18.22 -12.51
CA GLY A 52 21.28 17.02 -11.84
C GLY A 52 19.78 16.79 -12.07
N GLN A 53 19.35 15.55 -11.88
CA GLN A 53 17.93 15.19 -12.03
C GLN A 53 17.02 15.96 -11.06
N LEU A 54 17.49 16.23 -9.84
CA LEU A 54 16.70 16.92 -8.80
C LEU A 54 16.39 18.36 -9.19
N LEU A 55 17.39 19.09 -9.70
CA LEU A 55 17.23 20.49 -10.09
C LEU A 55 16.21 20.63 -11.22
N ARG A 56 16.29 19.76 -12.24
CA ARG A 56 15.33 19.73 -13.36
C ARG A 56 13.90 19.43 -12.90
N ASP A 57 13.73 18.46 -12.00
CA ASP A 57 12.42 18.11 -11.46
C ASP A 57 11.85 19.22 -10.58
N LEU A 58 12.68 19.85 -9.75
CA LEU A 58 12.31 20.97 -8.90
C LEU A 58 11.89 22.18 -9.74
N GLU A 59 12.66 22.54 -10.76
CA GLU A 59 12.29 23.60 -11.71
C GLU A 59 10.97 23.29 -12.41
N SER A 60 10.77 22.04 -12.84
CA SER A 60 9.51 21.63 -13.46
C SER A 60 8.33 21.70 -12.48
N ALA A 61 8.54 21.42 -11.19
CA ALA A 61 7.50 21.50 -10.18
C ALA A 61 7.15 22.97 -9.86
N LEU A 62 8.17 23.82 -9.66
CA LEU A 62 8.01 25.26 -9.42
C LEU A 62 7.30 25.97 -10.57
N LYS A 63 7.51 25.54 -11.82
CA LYS A 63 6.79 26.08 -12.99
C LYS A 63 5.29 25.74 -13.01
N ARG A 64 4.87 24.64 -12.36
CA ARG A 64 3.47 24.20 -12.34
C ARG A 64 2.66 24.89 -11.27
N GLU A 65 3.29 25.21 -10.14
CA GLU A 65 2.60 25.73 -8.96
C GLU A 65 3.53 26.74 -8.26
N PRO A 66 3.26 28.06 -8.33
CA PRO A 66 4.11 29.08 -7.74
C PRO A 66 4.17 28.92 -6.21
N VAL A 67 5.35 29.23 -5.63
CA VAL A 67 5.69 28.98 -4.22
C VAL A 67 4.74 29.64 -3.23
N GLU A 68 4.11 30.76 -3.62
CA GLU A 68 3.17 31.50 -2.77
C GLU A 68 1.89 30.73 -2.42
N VAL A 69 1.60 29.61 -3.08
CA VAL A 69 0.37 28.82 -2.91
C VAL A 69 0.63 27.48 -2.20
N TRP A 70 1.86 27.22 -1.73
CA TRP A 70 2.21 25.92 -1.17
C TRP A 70 1.67 25.73 0.26
N ASP A 71 0.57 25.00 0.35
CA ASP A 71 0.13 24.38 1.61
C ASP A 71 1.06 23.22 2.01
N ASP A 72 0.92 22.72 3.24
CA ASP A 72 1.76 21.61 3.72
C ASP A 72 1.55 20.32 2.90
N THR A 73 0.38 20.16 2.27
CA THR A 73 0.09 19.07 1.33
C THR A 73 0.95 19.16 0.06
N ALA A 74 1.08 20.36 -0.51
CA ALA A 74 1.89 20.62 -1.70
C ALA A 74 3.37 20.41 -1.39
N LYS A 75 3.85 20.91 -0.24
CA LYS A 75 5.22 20.67 0.24
C LYS A 75 5.50 19.18 0.41
N ALA A 76 4.59 18.44 1.06
CA ALA A 76 4.72 16.99 1.25
C ALA A 76 4.74 16.24 -0.08
N ARG A 77 3.85 16.59 -1.03
CA ARG A 77 3.82 16.00 -2.37
C ARG A 77 5.11 16.27 -3.13
N LEU A 78 5.66 17.46 -3.02
CA LEU A 78 6.94 17.83 -3.63
C LEU A 78 8.10 17.04 -3.03
N LEU A 79 8.20 16.97 -1.70
CA LEU A 79 9.22 16.18 -1.00
C LEU A 79 9.15 14.69 -1.39
N LEU A 80 7.95 14.10 -1.39
CA LEU A 80 7.72 12.72 -1.83
C LEU A 80 8.08 12.52 -3.31
N GLY A 81 7.74 13.50 -4.16
CA GLY A 81 8.08 13.49 -5.58
C GLY A 81 9.59 13.55 -5.81
N LEU A 82 10.31 14.43 -5.11
CA LEU A 82 11.76 14.57 -5.22
C LEU A 82 12.50 13.33 -4.70
N ALA A 83 11.94 12.62 -3.71
CA ALA A 83 12.49 11.38 -3.20
C ALA A 83 12.40 10.20 -4.18
N GLN A 84 11.61 10.33 -5.26
CA GLN A 84 11.41 9.29 -6.25
C GLN A 84 11.89 9.75 -7.63
N GLY A 85 12.52 8.84 -8.37
CA GLY A 85 12.95 9.06 -9.74
C GLY A 85 12.17 8.17 -10.71
N VAL A 86 12.02 8.63 -11.95
CA VAL A 86 11.46 7.82 -13.03
C VAL A 86 12.56 7.48 -14.02
N ARG A 87 12.72 6.19 -14.34
CA ARG A 87 13.58 5.70 -15.42
C ARG A 87 12.78 4.87 -16.40
N THR A 88 13.19 4.87 -17.67
CA THR A 88 12.64 3.96 -18.67
C THR A 88 13.26 2.58 -18.48
N GLY A 89 12.44 1.59 -18.11
CA GLY A 89 12.82 0.19 -18.05
C GLY A 89 12.07 -0.63 -19.10
N PHE A 90 12.40 -1.92 -19.19
CA PHE A 90 11.66 -2.88 -20.01
C PHE A 90 10.98 -3.90 -19.11
N ASP A 91 9.71 -4.18 -19.36
CA ASP A 91 9.03 -5.29 -18.70
C ASP A 91 9.58 -6.62 -19.24
N ARG A 92 10.08 -7.47 -18.33
CA ARG A 92 10.67 -8.77 -18.65
C ARG A 92 9.71 -9.70 -19.38
N ARG A 93 8.40 -9.59 -19.17
CA ARG A 93 7.41 -10.48 -19.77
C ARG A 93 6.89 -9.98 -21.11
N THR A 94 6.76 -8.67 -21.26
CA THR A 94 6.13 -8.07 -22.46
C THR A 94 7.12 -7.39 -23.40
N HIS A 95 8.39 -7.25 -23.00
CA HIS A 95 9.44 -6.51 -23.70
C HIS A 95 9.06 -5.07 -24.08
N LYS A 96 8.00 -4.52 -23.46
CA LYS A 96 7.56 -3.15 -23.69
C LYS A 96 8.34 -2.21 -22.77
N GLN A 97 8.58 -1.00 -23.27
CA GLN A 97 9.10 0.10 -22.45
C GLN A 97 8.04 0.47 -21.41
N VAL A 98 8.45 0.46 -20.14
CA VAL A 98 7.62 0.84 -19.00
C VAL A 98 8.39 1.85 -18.17
N LYS A 99 7.70 2.91 -17.70
CA LYS A 99 8.26 3.83 -16.71
C LYS A 99 8.36 3.10 -15.38
N GLN A 100 9.59 2.93 -14.88
CA GLN A 100 9.86 2.38 -13.57
C GLN A 100 10.18 3.52 -12.60
N VAL A 101 9.40 3.61 -11.53
CA VAL A 101 9.70 4.51 -10.41
C VAL A 101 10.73 3.81 -9.52
N TYR A 102 11.79 4.53 -9.17
CA TYR A 102 12.81 4.07 -8.22
C TYR A 102 13.00 5.10 -7.11
N VAL A 103 13.45 4.65 -5.94
CA VAL A 103 13.68 5.53 -4.78
C VAL A 103 15.07 6.16 -4.90
N ARG A 104 15.14 7.50 -4.93
CA ARG A 104 16.40 8.25 -5.02
C ARG A 104 17.13 8.29 -3.68
N PHE A 105 16.39 8.60 -2.61
CA PHE A 105 16.91 8.71 -1.26
C PHE A 105 16.40 7.56 -0.40
N GLN A 106 17.32 6.70 0.03
CA GLN A 106 17.00 5.67 1.00
C GLN A 106 17.20 6.25 2.40
N TYR A 107 16.13 6.79 2.98
CA TYR A 107 16.17 7.42 4.30
C TYR A 107 16.38 6.43 5.46
N ALA A 108 16.56 5.14 5.20
CA ALA A 108 16.68 4.14 6.25
C ALA A 108 17.87 4.42 7.19
N TYR A 109 19.01 4.84 6.65
CA TYR A 109 20.18 5.18 7.47
C TYR A 109 19.99 6.49 8.23
N LEU A 110 19.45 7.51 7.57
CA LEU A 110 19.12 8.79 8.22
C LEU A 110 18.09 8.60 9.34
N ALA A 111 17.06 7.77 9.10
CA ALA A 111 16.08 7.39 10.08
C ALA A 111 16.74 6.62 11.24
N ALA A 112 17.59 5.62 10.95
CA ALA A 112 18.33 4.90 11.99
C ALA A 112 19.18 5.85 12.85
N GLN A 113 19.88 6.80 12.24
CA GLN A 113 20.68 7.81 12.94
C GLN A 113 19.79 8.72 13.81
N SER A 114 18.61 9.11 13.32
CA SER A 114 17.64 9.87 14.12
C SER A 114 17.04 9.09 15.29
N LEU A 115 17.15 7.75 15.27
CA LEU A 115 16.62 6.84 16.28
C LEU A 115 17.71 6.30 17.25
N GLU A 116 19.00 6.49 16.94
CA GLU A 116 20.13 5.82 17.62
C GLU A 116 20.21 6.09 19.13
N ASN A 117 19.70 7.23 19.60
CA ASN A 117 19.70 7.63 21.00
C ASN A 117 18.29 7.84 21.58
N ARG A 118 17.29 7.18 21.00
CA ARG A 118 15.89 7.30 21.45
C ARG A 118 15.46 6.04 22.18
N GLU A 119 14.82 6.23 23.33
CA GLU A 119 14.23 5.14 24.08
C GLU A 119 13.01 4.57 23.35
N ALA A 120 12.81 3.26 23.45
CA ALA A 120 11.71 2.57 22.76
C ALA A 120 10.33 3.07 23.23
N GLU A 121 10.20 3.42 24.52
CA GLU A 121 8.94 3.91 25.10
C GLU A 121 8.53 5.27 24.50
N ASP A 122 9.49 6.20 24.32
CA ASP A 122 9.25 7.50 23.71
C ASP A 122 8.81 7.38 22.26
N LEU A 123 9.41 6.43 21.52
CA LEU A 123 9.05 6.16 20.13
C LEU A 123 7.64 5.59 20.02
N ILE A 124 7.27 4.67 20.92
CA ILE A 124 5.91 4.13 20.98
C ILE A 124 4.93 5.24 21.28
N ALA A 125 5.22 6.11 22.25
CA ALA A 125 4.36 7.24 22.59
C ALA A 125 4.12 8.16 21.39
N GLU A 126 5.17 8.57 20.69
CA GLU A 126 5.05 9.44 19.50
C GLU A 126 4.25 8.79 18.37
N VAL A 127 4.49 7.51 18.09
CA VAL A 127 3.73 6.76 17.06
C VAL A 127 2.26 6.67 17.45
N MET A 128 1.96 6.43 18.73
CA MET A 128 0.59 6.35 19.22
C MET A 128 -0.10 7.72 19.20
N ASP A 129 0.59 8.79 19.57
CA ASP A 129 0.06 10.16 19.50
C ASP A 129 -0.28 10.54 18.05
N HIS A 130 0.64 10.28 17.12
CA HIS A 130 0.39 10.49 15.70
C HIS A 130 -0.79 9.62 15.20
N PHE A 131 -0.87 8.38 15.65
CA PHE A 131 -1.98 7.49 15.28
C PHE A 131 -3.32 8.02 15.78
N TYR A 132 -3.42 8.43 17.05
CA TYR A 132 -4.66 8.98 17.62
C TYR A 132 -5.07 10.29 16.94
N ALA A 133 -4.12 11.19 16.70
CA ALA A 133 -4.39 12.43 15.94
C ALA A 133 -4.89 12.14 14.52
N ALA A 134 -4.29 11.14 13.84
CA ALA A 134 -4.76 10.71 12.52
C ALA A 134 -6.16 10.08 12.59
N GLN A 135 -6.48 9.32 13.64
CA GLN A 135 -7.81 8.74 13.82
C GLN A 135 -8.87 9.82 14.04
N GLU A 136 -8.57 10.84 14.84
CA GLU A 136 -9.45 11.99 15.07
C GLU A 136 -9.72 12.75 13.77
N ALA A 137 -8.66 13.12 13.04
CA ALA A 137 -8.80 13.81 11.75
C ALA A 137 -9.61 12.98 10.72
N LEU A 138 -9.40 11.66 10.69
CA LEU A 138 -10.18 10.77 9.84
C LEU A 138 -11.65 10.69 10.29
N GLN A 139 -11.90 10.64 11.60
CA GLN A 139 -13.24 10.61 12.16
C GLN A 139 -14.03 11.84 11.72
N ASP A 140 -13.44 13.03 11.82
CA ASP A 140 -14.05 14.29 11.40
C ASP A 140 -14.33 14.29 9.90
N ALA A 141 -13.34 13.90 9.09
CA ALA A 141 -13.49 13.83 7.64
C ALA A 141 -14.60 12.85 7.20
N TRP A 142 -14.69 11.68 7.85
CA TRP A 142 -15.75 10.71 7.60
C TRP A 142 -17.11 11.20 8.07
N GLY A 143 -17.19 11.86 9.23
CA GLY A 143 -18.39 12.48 9.77
C GLY A 143 -18.96 13.50 8.81
N GLU A 144 -18.13 14.44 8.35
CA GLU A 144 -18.48 15.46 7.36
C GLU A 144 -18.98 14.83 6.05
N THR A 145 -18.27 13.81 5.56
CA THR A 145 -18.67 13.09 4.34
C THR A 145 -20.04 12.42 4.51
N LYS A 146 -20.27 11.76 5.65
CA LYS A 146 -21.52 11.06 5.95
C LYS A 146 -22.68 12.00 6.18
N TRP A 147 -22.43 13.13 6.82
CA TRP A 147 -23.41 14.20 6.96
C TRP A 147 -23.82 14.75 5.60
N ARG A 148 -22.88 15.11 4.71
CA ARG A 148 -23.21 15.60 3.36
C ARG A 148 -24.02 14.59 2.54
N GLU A 149 -23.65 13.30 2.63
CA GLU A 149 -24.38 12.21 1.97
C GLU A 149 -25.81 12.09 2.52
N LYS A 150 -25.99 11.98 3.84
CA LYS A 150 -27.31 11.77 4.45
C LYS A 150 -28.18 13.01 4.46
N ALA A 151 -27.65 14.19 4.75
CA ALA A 151 -28.42 15.44 4.84
C ALA A 151 -29.05 15.85 3.51
N THR A 152 -28.50 15.40 2.38
CA THR A 152 -29.10 15.61 1.05
C THR A 152 -30.26 14.65 0.74
N THR A 153 -30.29 13.48 1.39
CA THR A 153 -31.26 12.41 1.08
C THR A 153 -32.37 12.31 2.13
N ALA A 154 -32.05 12.56 3.40
CA ALA A 154 -32.94 12.35 4.53
C ALA A 154 -33.94 13.49 4.71
N ALA A 155 -35.22 13.15 4.95
CA ALA A 155 -36.25 14.13 5.24
C ALA A 155 -36.20 14.60 6.72
N THR A 156 -35.91 13.67 7.63
CA THR A 156 -35.84 13.93 9.08
C THR A 156 -34.58 13.34 9.72
N LEU A 157 -34.23 13.83 10.91
CA LEU A 157 -33.07 13.31 11.65
C LEU A 157 -33.26 11.86 12.14
N ALA A 158 -34.49 11.37 12.28
CA ALA A 158 -34.73 9.96 12.59
C ALA A 158 -34.07 8.98 11.60
N GLU A 159 -33.93 9.37 10.32
CA GLU A 159 -33.27 8.56 9.29
C GLU A 159 -31.74 8.42 9.47
N PHE A 160 -31.15 9.22 10.38
CA PHE A 160 -29.76 9.06 10.80
C PHE A 160 -29.59 7.93 11.82
N GLY A 161 -30.68 7.33 12.30
CA GLY A 161 -30.69 6.15 13.15
C GLY A 161 -29.99 6.38 14.48
N SER A 162 -29.10 5.46 14.88
CA SER A 162 -28.40 5.52 16.17
C SER A 162 -27.55 6.78 16.35
N ALA A 163 -27.12 7.44 15.26
CA ALA A 163 -26.37 8.68 15.34
C ALA A 163 -27.23 9.84 15.85
N ALA A 164 -28.49 9.95 15.43
CA ALA A 164 -29.39 11.01 15.90
C ALA A 164 -29.96 10.76 17.30
N ALA A 165 -29.94 9.51 17.77
CA ALA A 165 -30.43 9.16 19.11
C ALA A 165 -29.71 9.90 20.24
N ILE A 166 -28.47 10.35 20.03
CA ILE A 166 -27.69 11.13 20.99
C ILE A 166 -28.32 12.51 21.29
N LEU A 167 -29.07 13.06 20.33
CA LEU A 167 -29.66 14.40 20.44
C LEU A 167 -30.97 14.35 21.24
N GLY A 168 -31.48 13.14 21.52
CA GLY A 168 -32.77 12.92 22.14
C GLY A 168 -33.95 13.04 21.17
N ASP A 169 -35.13 12.58 21.62
CA ASP A 169 -36.33 12.44 20.79
C ASP A 169 -36.87 13.79 20.26
N ASN A 170 -36.51 14.90 20.91
CA ASN A 170 -36.95 16.25 20.53
C ASN A 170 -36.52 16.67 19.12
N PHE A 171 -35.43 16.09 18.59
CA PHE A 171 -34.91 16.43 17.27
C PHE A 171 -35.30 15.43 16.18
N ALA A 172 -35.98 14.33 16.51
CA ALA A 172 -36.25 13.23 15.58
C ALA A 172 -37.02 13.68 14.32
N GLU A 173 -37.97 14.60 14.47
CA GLU A 173 -38.79 15.15 13.36
C GLU A 173 -38.17 16.39 12.70
N THR A 174 -37.04 16.89 13.21
CA THR A 174 -36.40 18.09 12.66
C THR A 174 -35.76 17.76 11.31
N ALA A 175 -35.89 18.66 10.35
CA ALA A 175 -35.19 18.56 9.07
C ALA A 175 -33.69 18.86 9.25
N PRO A 176 -32.77 18.15 8.58
CA PRO A 176 -31.32 18.36 8.72
C PRO A 176 -30.86 19.81 8.48
N ALA A 177 -31.55 20.54 7.60
CA ALA A 177 -31.27 21.94 7.28
C ALA A 177 -31.55 22.91 8.44
N ASN A 178 -32.46 22.55 9.35
CA ASN A 178 -32.88 23.39 10.47
C ASN A 178 -32.18 23.01 11.79
N LEU A 179 -31.25 22.05 11.75
CA LEU A 179 -30.48 21.65 12.92
C LEU A 179 -29.50 22.77 13.32
N PRO A 180 -29.50 23.25 14.58
CA PRO A 180 -28.55 24.26 15.01
C PRO A 180 -27.11 23.72 14.96
N ASP A 181 -26.14 24.62 14.84
CA ASP A 181 -24.77 24.24 14.50
C ASP A 181 -24.11 23.36 15.57
N GLU A 182 -24.40 23.59 16.86
CA GLU A 182 -23.88 22.78 17.98
C GLU A 182 -24.33 21.32 17.93
N GLN A 183 -25.63 21.08 17.69
CA GLN A 183 -26.17 19.72 17.56
C GLN A 183 -25.71 19.07 16.25
N ARG A 184 -25.51 19.87 15.19
CA ARG A 184 -24.95 19.39 13.93
C ARG A 184 -23.53 18.89 14.11
N GLU A 185 -22.67 19.64 14.79
CA GLU A 185 -21.29 19.24 15.06
C GLU A 185 -21.24 17.95 15.90
N THR A 186 -22.08 17.86 16.93
CA THR A 186 -22.22 16.65 17.75
C THR A 186 -22.64 15.43 16.90
N LEU A 187 -23.61 15.60 16.01
CA LEU A 187 -24.08 14.55 15.12
C LEU A 187 -23.02 14.14 14.08
N ILE A 188 -22.30 15.11 13.52
CA ILE A 188 -21.19 14.87 12.60
C ILE A 188 -20.10 14.02 13.28
N GLY A 189 -19.71 14.38 14.51
CA GLY A 189 -18.75 13.62 15.30
C GLY A 189 -19.19 12.16 15.52
N GLU A 190 -20.46 11.95 15.89
CA GLU A 190 -21.00 10.59 16.08
C GLU A 190 -21.11 9.78 14.79
N LEU A 191 -21.48 10.41 13.67
CA LEU A 191 -21.45 9.76 12.35
C LEU A 191 -20.03 9.31 11.99
N GLY A 192 -19.04 10.16 12.26
CA GLY A 192 -17.63 9.85 12.10
C GLY A 192 -17.22 8.66 12.95
N ARG A 193 -17.55 8.68 14.25
CA ARG A 193 -17.20 7.64 15.23
C ARG A 193 -17.79 6.28 14.84
N LEU A 194 -19.07 6.25 14.47
CA LEU A 194 -19.74 5.03 14.00
C LEU A 194 -19.06 4.49 12.75
N ARG A 195 -18.76 5.37 11.78
CA ARG A 195 -18.06 4.97 10.57
C ARG A 195 -16.68 4.40 10.88
N MET A 196 -15.91 5.03 11.75
CA MET A 196 -14.59 4.53 12.16
C MET A 196 -14.68 3.17 12.84
N THR A 197 -15.71 2.94 13.65
CA THR A 197 -15.98 1.64 14.28
C THR A 197 -16.28 0.54 13.24
N GLU A 198 -17.06 0.85 12.21
CA GLU A 198 -17.32 -0.09 11.10
C GLU A 198 -16.03 -0.45 10.37
N ILE A 199 -15.18 0.54 10.10
CA ILE A 199 -13.89 0.37 9.42
C ILE A 199 -12.97 -0.55 10.22
N GLN A 200 -12.84 -0.31 11.53
CA GLN A 200 -12.04 -1.14 12.43
C GLN A 200 -12.59 -2.57 12.50
N ARG A 201 -13.92 -2.73 12.52
CA ARG A 201 -14.56 -4.05 12.49
C ARG A 201 -14.28 -4.79 11.19
N GLU A 202 -14.38 -4.12 10.04
CA GLU A 202 -14.07 -4.71 8.73
C GLU A 202 -12.62 -5.20 8.69
N LEU A 203 -11.69 -4.38 9.18
CA LEU A 203 -10.28 -4.75 9.28
C LEU A 203 -10.07 -6.02 10.13
N LEU A 204 -10.65 -6.06 11.32
CA LEU A 204 -10.56 -7.21 12.23
C LEU A 204 -11.15 -8.47 11.58
N LEU A 205 -12.36 -8.39 11.02
CA LEU A 205 -13.02 -9.52 10.37
C LEU A 205 -12.20 -10.06 9.20
N ARG A 206 -11.62 -9.17 8.41
CA ARG A 206 -10.78 -9.54 7.28
C ARG A 206 -9.50 -10.24 7.74
N ALA A 207 -8.84 -9.71 8.76
CA ALA A 207 -7.64 -10.34 9.32
C ALA A 207 -7.94 -11.74 9.90
N ILE A 208 -9.04 -11.86 10.66
CA ILE A 208 -9.48 -13.14 11.21
C ILE A 208 -9.78 -14.13 10.08
N THR A 209 -10.52 -13.70 9.06
CA THR A 209 -10.93 -14.59 7.95
C THR A 209 -9.73 -15.07 7.15
N ASP A 210 -8.81 -14.16 6.78
CA ASP A 210 -7.59 -14.48 6.04
C ASP A 210 -6.77 -15.55 6.80
N GLN A 211 -6.53 -15.33 8.10
CA GLN A 211 -5.72 -16.22 8.93
C GLN A 211 -6.43 -17.54 9.29
N TRP A 212 -7.75 -17.51 9.48
CA TRP A 212 -8.54 -18.70 9.81
C TRP A 212 -8.52 -19.73 8.69
N VAL A 213 -8.65 -19.28 7.43
CA VAL A 213 -8.57 -20.16 6.25
C VAL A 213 -7.21 -20.86 6.18
N GLU A 214 -6.13 -20.11 6.43
CA GLU A 214 -4.78 -20.67 6.48
C GLU A 214 -4.64 -21.70 7.61
N TYR A 215 -5.13 -21.38 8.81
CA TYR A 215 -5.14 -22.30 9.95
C TYR A 215 -5.88 -23.61 9.64
N LEU A 216 -7.10 -23.53 9.08
CA LEU A 216 -7.87 -24.73 8.70
C LEU A 216 -7.11 -25.61 7.70
N THR A 217 -6.42 -24.99 6.73
CA THR A 217 -5.59 -25.71 5.76
C THR A 217 -4.43 -26.44 6.45
N LYS A 218 -3.75 -25.77 7.39
CA LYS A 218 -2.65 -26.38 8.15
C LYS A 218 -3.14 -27.52 9.06
N VAL A 219 -4.30 -27.37 9.69
CA VAL A 219 -4.89 -28.41 10.56
C VAL A 219 -5.34 -29.64 9.78
N GLU A 220 -5.87 -29.46 8.57
CA GLU A 220 -6.21 -30.59 7.71
C GLU A 220 -4.95 -31.36 7.28
N ALA A 221 -3.88 -30.65 6.91
CA ALA A 221 -2.58 -31.26 6.62
C ALA A 221 -2.00 -32.00 7.85
N LEU A 222 -2.14 -31.42 9.05
CA LEU A 222 -1.74 -32.04 10.31
C LEU A 222 -2.46 -33.37 10.51
N ARG A 223 -3.78 -33.41 10.30
CA ARG A 223 -4.60 -34.62 10.45
C ARG A 223 -4.11 -35.77 9.55
N VAL A 224 -3.75 -35.45 8.30
CA VAL A 224 -3.18 -36.43 7.36
C VAL A 224 -1.81 -36.93 7.83
N SER A 225 -0.94 -36.01 8.28
CA SER A 225 0.43 -36.36 8.71
C SER A 225 0.47 -37.25 9.97
N ILE A 226 -0.37 -36.96 10.97
CA ILE A 226 -0.46 -37.75 12.21
C ILE A 226 -1.04 -39.14 11.94
N GLY A 227 -1.94 -39.24 10.96
CA GLY A 227 -2.43 -40.54 10.48
C GLY A 227 -1.32 -41.45 9.94
N LEU A 228 -0.26 -40.86 9.36
CA LEU A 228 0.92 -41.59 8.88
C LEU A 228 1.93 -41.89 9.99
N GLU A 229 1.99 -41.04 11.03
CA GLU A 229 2.93 -41.13 12.15
C GLU A 229 2.44 -42.00 13.33
N ALA A 230 1.17 -42.41 13.31
CA ALA A 230 0.54 -43.32 14.29
C ALA A 230 1.25 -44.67 14.45
N TYR A 231 2.22 -44.99 13.58
CA TYR A 231 3.12 -46.14 13.71
C TYR A 231 4.11 -46.03 14.89
N ALA A 232 4.29 -44.84 15.49
CA ALA A 232 5.30 -44.56 16.53
C ALA A 232 4.83 -44.77 17.99
N GLN A 233 3.77 -45.57 18.25
CA GLN A 233 3.26 -45.91 19.60
C GLN A 233 2.84 -44.73 20.50
N ARG A 234 2.69 -43.52 19.94
CA ARG A 234 2.11 -42.36 20.63
C ARG A 234 0.64 -42.22 20.26
N ASP A 235 -0.21 -41.81 21.21
CA ASP A 235 -1.63 -41.57 20.96
C ASP A 235 -1.80 -40.43 19.94
N PRO A 236 -2.31 -40.73 18.71
CA PRO A 236 -2.47 -39.75 17.64
C PRO A 236 -3.39 -38.60 18.04
N LEU A 237 -4.39 -38.87 18.87
CA LEU A 237 -5.36 -37.86 19.29
C LEU A 237 -4.72 -36.82 20.22
N VAL A 238 -3.85 -37.28 21.12
CA VAL A 238 -3.11 -36.40 22.06
C VAL A 238 -2.13 -35.51 21.30
N GLN A 239 -1.40 -36.08 20.33
CA GLN A 239 -0.47 -35.32 19.48
C GLN A 239 -1.21 -34.27 18.64
N TYR A 240 -2.30 -34.68 17.99
CA TYR A 240 -3.12 -33.76 17.19
C TYR A 240 -3.63 -32.60 18.03
N ARG A 241 -4.19 -32.87 19.22
CA ARG A 241 -4.71 -31.82 20.10
C ARG A 241 -3.61 -30.86 20.54
N ARG A 242 -2.43 -31.37 20.88
CA ARG A 242 -1.28 -30.55 21.29
C ARG A 242 -0.83 -29.64 20.14
N GLN A 243 -0.54 -30.21 18.99
CA GLN A 243 -0.05 -29.45 17.83
C GLN A 243 -1.10 -28.46 17.31
N ALA A 244 -2.37 -28.86 17.24
CA ALA A 244 -3.46 -27.95 16.86
C ALA A 244 -3.60 -26.77 17.85
N SER A 245 -3.42 -27.01 19.15
CA SER A 245 -3.41 -25.94 20.16
C SER A 245 -2.22 -24.99 20.00
N GLU A 246 -1.03 -25.52 19.71
CA GLU A 246 0.17 -24.70 19.42
C GLU A 246 -0.06 -23.84 18.16
N MET A 247 -0.62 -24.44 17.10
CA MET A 247 -0.98 -23.72 15.87
C MET A 247 -2.06 -22.66 16.07
N PHE A 248 -3.03 -22.89 16.97
CA PHE A 248 -4.04 -21.91 17.32
C PHE A 248 -3.45 -20.69 18.07
N GLN A 249 -2.45 -20.91 18.94
CA GLN A 249 -1.74 -19.79 19.58
C GLN A 249 -0.97 -18.95 18.56
N LEU A 250 -0.33 -19.59 17.58
CA LEU A 250 0.33 -18.90 16.47
C LEU A 250 -0.68 -18.10 15.64
N LEU A 251 -1.82 -18.71 15.28
CA LEU A 251 -2.92 -18.01 14.60
C LEU A 251 -3.32 -16.71 15.31
N MET A 252 -3.47 -16.75 16.64
CA MET A 252 -3.81 -15.54 17.41
C MET A 252 -2.69 -14.50 17.41
N GLY A 253 -1.43 -14.91 17.30
CA GLY A 253 -0.28 -14.02 17.07
C GLY A 253 -0.32 -13.39 15.67
N ASP A 254 -0.56 -14.21 14.65
CA ASP A 254 -0.59 -13.79 13.25
C ASP A 254 -1.74 -12.81 12.98
N ILE A 255 -2.94 -13.05 13.55
CA ILE A 255 -4.07 -12.12 13.48
C ILE A 255 -3.67 -10.76 14.08
N ARG A 256 -3.08 -10.74 15.29
CA ARG A 256 -2.67 -9.48 15.94
C ARG A 256 -1.64 -8.73 15.11
N SER A 257 -0.62 -9.43 14.62
CA SER A 257 0.42 -8.85 13.75
C SER A 257 -0.19 -8.26 12.47
N GLN A 258 -1.10 -8.99 11.83
CA GLN A 258 -1.77 -8.53 10.61
C GLN A 258 -2.63 -7.29 10.86
N VAL A 259 -3.35 -7.22 11.97
CA VAL A 259 -4.14 -6.04 12.34
C VAL A 259 -3.23 -4.83 12.57
N VAL A 260 -2.18 -4.97 13.39
CA VAL A 260 -1.22 -3.88 13.67
C VAL A 260 -0.55 -3.37 12.40
N SER A 261 -0.16 -4.27 11.49
CA SER A 261 0.46 -3.88 10.22
C SER A 261 -0.47 -3.09 9.29
N ARG A 262 -1.79 -3.27 9.43
CA ARG A 262 -2.79 -2.69 8.53
C ARG A 262 -3.48 -1.46 9.14
N VAL A 263 -3.57 -1.35 10.46
CA VAL A 263 -4.39 -0.32 11.14
C VAL A 263 -3.97 1.12 10.76
N PHE A 264 -2.69 1.35 10.47
CA PHE A 264 -2.16 2.67 10.10
C PHE A 264 -2.49 3.11 8.67
N ALA A 265 -2.78 2.18 7.76
CA ALA A 265 -2.94 2.47 6.33
C ALA A 265 -4.23 1.90 5.73
N TYR A 266 -5.07 1.27 6.55
CA TYR A 266 -6.28 0.63 6.08
C TYR A 266 -7.30 1.67 5.63
N GLN A 267 -7.49 1.76 4.32
CA GLN A 267 -8.57 2.50 3.72
C GLN A 267 -9.67 1.51 3.30
N PRO A 268 -10.92 1.69 3.77
CA PRO A 268 -12.02 0.91 3.27
C PRO A 268 -12.11 1.15 1.77
N ARG A 269 -12.17 0.06 1.00
CA ARG A 269 -12.62 0.22 -0.38
C ARG A 269 -13.99 0.85 -0.30
N ARG A 270 -14.21 1.95 -1.04
CA ARG A 270 -15.57 2.41 -1.30
C ARG A 270 -16.28 1.22 -1.90
N TRP A 271 -17.18 0.61 -1.13
CA TRP A 271 -18.06 -0.43 -1.63
C TRP A 271 -19.01 0.27 -2.59
N ASN A 272 -18.54 0.47 -3.82
CA ASN A 272 -19.43 0.67 -4.94
C ASN A 272 -20.10 -0.68 -5.08
N ALA A 273 -21.26 -0.86 -4.45
CA ALA A 273 -22.15 -1.95 -4.79
C ALA A 273 -22.49 -1.75 -6.26
N ASN A 274 -21.70 -2.31 -7.18
CA ASN A 274 -22.29 -2.68 -8.46
C ASN A 274 -23.34 -3.73 -8.06
N PRO A 275 -24.65 -3.44 -8.23
CA PRO A 275 -25.65 -4.45 -7.95
C PRO A 275 -25.30 -5.68 -8.77
N LEU A 276 -25.30 -6.85 -8.13
CA LEU A 276 -25.17 -8.13 -8.82
C LEU A 276 -26.24 -8.17 -9.91
N GLY A 277 -25.82 -7.97 -11.17
CA GLY A 277 -26.72 -7.74 -12.30
C GLY A 277 -26.27 -6.64 -13.26
N ALA A 278 -25.25 -5.83 -12.95
CA ALA A 278 -24.60 -4.97 -13.95
C ALA A 278 -23.78 -5.85 -14.92
N GLU A 279 -24.49 -6.42 -15.89
CA GLU A 279 -23.97 -7.21 -16.98
C GLU A 279 -22.75 -6.57 -17.62
N THR A 280 -21.83 -7.45 -18.01
CA THR A 280 -20.78 -7.22 -18.99
C THR A 280 -21.29 -6.45 -20.21
N ALA A 281 -21.16 -5.13 -20.20
CA ALA A 281 -21.43 -4.30 -21.36
C ALA A 281 -20.15 -3.61 -21.84
N SER A 282 -19.72 -4.05 -23.03
CA SER A 282 -18.71 -3.49 -23.93
C SER A 282 -17.23 -3.80 -23.63
N VAL A 283 -16.84 -5.03 -23.96
CA VAL A 283 -15.64 -5.18 -24.79
C VAL A 283 -15.91 -4.37 -26.07
N GLN A 284 -15.37 -3.16 -26.15
CA GLN A 284 -15.27 -2.45 -27.41
C GLN A 284 -14.25 -3.19 -28.29
N THR A 285 -14.75 -4.14 -29.07
CA THR A 285 -14.06 -4.63 -30.25
C THR A 285 -13.96 -3.44 -31.20
N SER A 286 -12.75 -2.90 -31.36
CA SER A 286 -12.44 -1.93 -32.41
C SER A 286 -12.60 -2.60 -33.78
N ALA A 287 -13.81 -2.58 -34.31
CA ALA A 287 -14.07 -2.87 -35.71
C ALA A 287 -13.73 -1.62 -36.52
N ALA A 288 -12.63 -1.69 -37.28
CA ALA A 288 -12.23 -0.68 -38.24
C ALA A 288 -13.31 -0.50 -39.33
N PRO A 289 -13.54 0.73 -39.85
CA PRO A 289 -14.46 0.93 -40.96
C PRO A 289 -13.70 0.78 -42.28
N SER A 290 -13.78 -0.39 -42.93
CA SER A 290 -13.35 -0.53 -44.33
C SER A 290 -14.54 -0.35 -45.28
N GLY A 291 -14.69 0.87 -45.78
CA GLY A 291 -15.62 1.20 -46.86
C GLY A 291 -15.03 0.92 -48.25
N LYS A 292 -15.89 0.34 -49.10
CA LYS A 292 -15.93 0.27 -50.57
C LYS A 292 -15.38 -0.98 -51.28
N PRO A 293 -16.24 -1.65 -52.10
CA PRO A 293 -15.83 -2.62 -53.11
C PRO A 293 -15.78 -1.98 -54.51
N LYS A 294 -14.78 -2.34 -55.34
CA LYS A 294 -14.95 -2.66 -56.77
C LYS A 294 -13.66 -3.10 -57.49
N LYS A 295 -13.75 -4.32 -58.03
CA LYS A 295 -13.36 -4.80 -59.38
C LYS A 295 -11.89 -4.92 -59.83
N THR A 296 -11.59 -6.19 -60.16
CA THR A 296 -11.02 -6.75 -61.41
C THR A 296 -9.52 -7.10 -61.56
N LYS A 297 -9.32 -8.42 -61.78
CA LYS A 297 -8.41 -9.12 -62.71
C LYS A 297 -6.89 -9.02 -62.49
N LYS A 298 -6.25 -10.17 -62.19
CA LYS A 298 -5.60 -11.05 -63.20
C LYS A 298 -5.04 -12.35 -62.58
N LYS A 299 -5.28 -13.46 -63.28
CA LYS A 299 -4.67 -14.79 -63.12
C LYS A 299 -3.17 -14.78 -63.48
N ARG A 300 -2.37 -15.61 -62.81
CA ARG A 300 -1.27 -16.44 -63.37
C ARG A 300 -0.84 -17.49 -62.33
N LYS A 301 -1.28 -18.76 -62.50
CA LYS A 301 -0.50 -19.97 -62.92
C LYS A 301 0.63 -20.36 -61.93
N ARG A 302 0.41 -21.45 -61.18
CA ARG A 302 1.07 -22.80 -61.27
C ARG A 302 2.58 -22.76 -60.93
N HIS A 303 3.10 -23.57 -60.01
CA HIS A 303 3.06 -25.03 -60.02
C HIS A 303 3.19 -25.66 -58.63
N LYS A 304 2.56 -26.83 -58.49
CA LYS A 304 2.79 -27.84 -57.47
C LYS A 304 3.79 -28.85 -58.04
N LYS A 305 4.75 -29.31 -57.24
CA LYS A 305 4.95 -30.74 -56.99
C LYS A 305 5.30 -30.89 -55.53
#